data_AF-A0A6J4IHF2-F1
#
_entry.id   AF-A0A6J4IHF2-F1
#
_cell.length_a   1.000
_cell.length_b   1.000
_cell.length_c   1.000
_cell.angle_alpha   90.00
_cell.angle_beta   90.00
_cell.angle_gamma   90.00
#
_symmetry.space_group_name_H-M   'P 1'
#
loop_
_entity.id
_entity.type
_entity.pdbx_description
1 polymer ?
#
loop_
_entity_poly.entity_id
_entity_poly.type
_entity_poly.pdbx_seq_one_letter_code
_entity_poly.pdbx_strand_id
1 'polypeptide(L)'
;MTVQLPPRTPRGFLTAEATALALMLLVAGGVADEGLLFSAVAVGGVGVAAGALYLLFPQGPQFALNAANGMAMYTCLYAVIGRAAFPDAADWARLPAFLLPIAAFAGACWVRRGALRPWIGAAQSPDLAHLPRFARWLGTVGAVAVLSLALPFSRAAPGTQTLALLAAMATISAVSTASVGEVVRLLADIAAIFREVTGRLSLLAVPVAAYCSLWALLTVVFGCLYRIADGLSVGPLFIGSDGPVRIDFPGALHFSAATLSTVGYGDIQPLDDGVRLLATVEALAGQLLLLFGFYEIMRGSQAGPPAVEPSGGGEPEEDETRATPPSPPPRRP
;
A
#
# COMPACT_ATOMS: atom_id res chain seq x y z
N MET A 1 24.36 38.53 10.41
CA MET A 1 24.54 37.11 10.01
C MET A 1 23.73 36.23 10.94
N THR A 2 22.48 35.96 10.58
CA THR A 2 21.62 35.02 11.32
C THR A 2 22.01 33.60 10.94
N VAL A 3 22.62 32.89 11.90
CA VAL A 3 22.94 31.47 11.79
C VAL A 3 21.63 30.69 11.64
N GLN A 4 21.37 30.18 10.44
CA GLN A 4 20.32 29.19 10.20
C GLN A 4 20.70 27.90 10.94
N LEU A 5 19.99 27.62 12.02
CA LEU A 5 20.01 26.30 12.66
C LEU A 5 19.64 25.22 11.63
N PRO A 6 20.26 24.02 11.68
CA PRO A 6 19.95 22.95 10.74
C PRO A 6 18.47 22.54 10.85
N PRO A 7 17.85 22.11 9.73
CA PRO A 7 16.45 21.73 9.74
C PRO A 7 16.25 20.55 10.71
N ARG A 8 15.38 20.73 11.69
CA ARG A 8 14.90 19.65 12.55
C ARG A 8 14.42 18.51 11.64
N THR A 9 14.90 17.29 11.89
CA THR A 9 14.46 16.10 11.18
C THR A 9 12.92 16.07 11.17
N PRO A 10 12.28 15.95 9.99
CA PRO A 10 10.83 15.99 9.92
C PRO A 10 10.25 14.83 10.74
N ARG A 11 9.21 15.10 11.53
CA ARG A 11 8.51 14.07 12.32
C ARG A 11 8.06 12.95 11.36
N GLY A 12 8.46 11.70 11.64
CA GLY A 12 8.12 10.52 10.83
C GLY A 12 9.17 10.06 9.82
N PHE A 13 10.35 10.69 9.76
CA PHE A 13 11.47 10.23 8.91
C PHE A 13 11.88 8.79 9.21
N LEU A 14 12.18 8.51 10.48
CA LEU A 14 12.65 7.19 10.92
C LEU A 14 11.64 6.08 10.62
N THR A 15 10.34 6.34 10.81
CA THR A 15 9.30 5.36 10.52
C THR A 15 9.15 5.12 9.02
N ALA A 16 9.25 6.16 8.20
CA ALA A 16 9.16 6.03 6.74
C ALA A 16 10.36 5.26 6.18
N GLU A 17 11.56 5.62 6.63
CA GLU A 17 12.81 4.99 6.25
C GLU A 17 12.86 3.52 6.71
N ALA A 18 12.47 3.23 7.96
CA ALA A 18 12.38 1.87 8.45
C ALA A 18 11.39 1.01 7.64
N THR A 19 10.24 1.56 7.25
CA THR A 19 9.26 0.84 6.44
C THR A 19 9.79 0.57 5.02
N ALA A 20 10.44 1.56 4.41
CA ALA A 20 11.08 1.40 3.11
C ALA A 20 12.20 0.34 3.14
N LEU A 21 13.03 0.35 4.19
CA LEU A 21 14.08 -0.64 4.40
C LEU A 21 13.50 -2.03 4.65
N ALA A 22 12.43 -2.15 5.43
CA ALA A 22 11.75 -3.43 5.67
C ALA A 22 11.20 -4.04 4.37
N LEU A 23 10.55 -3.22 3.53
CA LEU A 23 10.09 -3.66 2.21
C LEU A 23 11.26 -4.09 1.32
N MET A 24 12.35 -3.32 1.30
CA MET A 24 13.53 -3.68 0.51
C MET A 24 14.27 -4.91 1.02
N LEU A 25 14.29 -5.16 2.34
CA LEU A 25 14.83 -6.39 2.91
C LEU A 25 14.03 -7.62 2.46
N LEU A 26 12.70 -7.50 2.42
CA LEU A 26 11.83 -8.56 1.88
C LEU A 26 12.13 -8.84 0.40
N VAL A 27 12.24 -7.78 -0.42
CA VAL A 27 12.58 -7.91 -1.84
C VAL A 27 13.98 -8.48 -2.05
N ALA A 28 14.96 -8.03 -1.25
CA ALA A 28 16.32 -8.54 -1.30
C ALA A 28 16.38 -10.03 -0.97
N GLY A 29 15.57 -10.50 -0.01
CA GLY A 29 15.39 -11.93 0.25
C GLY A 29 14.83 -12.69 -0.96
N GLY A 30 13.85 -12.10 -1.65
CA GLY A 30 13.25 -12.70 -2.84
C GLY A 30 14.13 -12.71 -4.09
N VAL A 31 15.12 -11.82 -4.18
CA VAL A 31 16.05 -11.68 -5.31
C VAL A 31 17.46 -12.18 -4.95
N ALA A 32 17.60 -12.89 -3.81
CA ALA A 32 18.89 -13.36 -3.30
C ALA A 32 19.69 -14.22 -4.31
N ASP A 33 19.00 -14.87 -5.25
CA ASP A 33 19.61 -15.65 -6.34
C ASP A 33 20.51 -14.83 -7.29
N GLU A 34 20.35 -13.50 -7.36
CA GLU A 34 21.26 -12.61 -8.11
C GLU A 34 22.58 -12.33 -7.35
N GLY A 35 22.71 -12.82 -6.13
CA GLY A 35 23.89 -12.67 -5.30
C GLY A 35 23.75 -11.65 -4.16
N LEU A 36 24.55 -11.89 -3.11
CA LEU A 36 24.54 -11.08 -1.89
C LEU A 36 24.94 -9.62 -2.13
N LEU A 37 25.90 -9.39 -3.03
CA LEU A 37 26.39 -8.05 -3.33
C LEU A 37 25.34 -7.23 -4.09
N PHE A 38 24.62 -7.84 -5.04
CA PHE A 38 23.48 -7.21 -5.70
C PHE A 38 22.39 -6.84 -4.69
N SER A 39 22.03 -7.77 -3.82
CA SER A 39 21.02 -7.57 -2.78
C SER A 39 21.40 -6.43 -1.81
N ALA A 40 22.67 -6.38 -1.38
CA ALA A 40 23.17 -5.30 -0.53
C ALA A 40 23.14 -3.93 -1.23
N VAL A 41 23.52 -3.88 -2.51
CA VAL A 41 23.48 -2.65 -3.32
C VAL A 41 22.04 -2.22 -3.60
N ALA A 42 21.12 -3.15 -3.80
CA ALA A 42 19.70 -2.83 -3.95
C ALA A 42 19.12 -2.21 -2.68
N VAL A 43 19.35 -2.82 -1.51
CA VAL A 43 18.90 -2.28 -0.23
C VAL A 43 19.54 -0.91 0.05
N GLY A 44 20.87 -0.81 -0.08
CA GLY A 44 21.59 0.43 0.19
C GLY A 44 21.25 1.55 -0.80
N GLY A 45 21.23 1.25 -2.10
CA GLY A 45 20.94 2.21 -3.16
C GLY A 45 19.52 2.75 -3.08
N VAL A 46 18.53 1.89 -2.81
CA VAL A 46 17.14 2.30 -2.62
C VAL A 46 16.97 3.05 -1.30
N GLY A 47 17.62 2.62 -0.22
CA GLY A 47 17.61 3.34 1.06
C GLY A 47 18.14 4.77 0.91
N VAL A 48 19.29 4.93 0.25
CA VAL A 48 19.89 6.24 -0.04
C VAL A 48 18.99 7.08 -0.96
N ALA A 49 18.43 6.50 -2.02
CA ALA A 49 17.54 7.22 -2.93
C ALA A 49 16.23 7.64 -2.25
N ALA A 50 15.62 6.76 -1.46
CA ALA A 50 14.42 7.06 -0.67
C ALA A 50 14.68 8.16 0.36
N GLY A 51 15.79 8.05 1.11
CA GLY A 51 16.22 9.06 2.07
C GLY A 51 16.49 10.42 1.40
N ALA A 52 17.20 10.43 0.27
CA ALA A 52 17.46 11.64 -0.49
C ALA A 52 16.16 12.28 -1.01
N LEU A 53 15.23 11.49 -1.53
CA LEU A 53 13.91 11.97 -1.97
C LEU A 53 13.09 12.53 -0.81
N TYR A 54 13.13 11.90 0.37
CA TYR A 54 12.44 12.42 1.56
C TYR A 54 13.03 13.75 2.03
N LEU A 55 14.36 13.87 2.04
CA LEU A 55 15.05 15.13 2.39
C LEU A 55 14.76 16.25 1.38
N LEU A 56 14.64 15.90 0.10
CA LEU A 56 14.26 16.83 -0.97
C LEU A 56 12.79 17.25 -0.87
N PHE A 57 11.91 16.35 -0.46
CA PHE A 57 10.45 16.51 -0.47
C PHE A 57 9.81 15.99 0.85
N PRO A 58 9.82 16.78 1.94
CA PRO A 58 9.31 16.36 3.24
C PRO A 58 7.76 16.40 3.29
N GLN A 59 7.08 15.51 2.56
CA GLN A 59 5.61 15.40 2.48
C GLN A 59 5.00 14.31 3.37
N GLY A 60 5.66 13.99 4.48
CA GLY A 60 5.24 12.92 5.38
C GLY A 60 5.63 11.52 4.86
N PRO A 61 5.36 10.49 5.67
CA PRO A 61 5.90 9.14 5.46
C PRO A 61 5.39 8.45 4.19
N GLN A 62 4.18 8.79 3.72
CA GLN A 62 3.52 8.12 2.59
C GLN A 62 4.21 8.39 1.24
N PHE A 63 4.81 9.57 1.06
CA PHE A 63 5.59 9.86 -0.15
C PHE A 63 6.83 8.97 -0.25
N ALA A 64 7.57 8.83 0.85
CA ALA A 64 8.73 7.93 0.91
C ALA A 64 8.33 6.46 0.73
N LEU A 65 7.18 6.05 1.30
CA LEU A 65 6.65 4.70 1.10
C LEU A 65 6.32 4.42 -0.37
N ASN A 66 5.65 5.36 -1.06
CA ASN A 66 5.33 5.20 -2.47
C ASN A 66 6.59 5.17 -3.35
N ALA A 67 7.57 6.03 -3.05
CA ALA A 67 8.87 6.01 -3.74
C ALA A 67 9.60 4.67 -3.52
N ALA A 68 9.63 4.19 -2.27
CA ALA A 68 10.20 2.89 -1.91
C ALA A 68 9.51 1.73 -2.63
N ASN A 69 8.18 1.73 -2.71
CA ASN A 69 7.42 0.72 -3.44
C ASN A 69 7.75 0.74 -4.95
N GLY A 70 7.85 1.93 -5.55
CA GLY A 70 8.28 2.05 -6.95
C GLY A 70 9.69 1.50 -7.19
N MET A 71 10.62 1.76 -6.27
CA MET A 71 11.99 1.24 -6.33
C MET A 71 12.07 -0.28 -6.09
N ALA A 72 11.24 -0.81 -5.20
CA ALA A 72 11.07 -2.24 -4.99
C ALA A 72 10.57 -2.93 -6.27
N MET A 73 9.52 -2.39 -6.90
CA MET A 73 9.01 -2.91 -8.17
C MET A 73 10.05 -2.85 -9.29
N TYR A 74 10.82 -1.77 -9.38
CA TYR A 74 11.95 -1.66 -10.31
C TYR A 74 13.01 -2.74 -10.06
N THR A 75 13.35 -3.01 -8.79
CA THR A 75 14.33 -4.05 -8.43
C THR A 75 13.88 -5.43 -8.89
N CYS A 76 12.60 -5.78 -8.64
CA CYS A 76 12.03 -7.04 -9.11
C CYS A 76 12.03 -7.15 -10.63
N LEU A 77 11.57 -6.10 -11.33
CA LEU A 77 11.53 -6.09 -12.80
C LEU A 77 12.93 -6.17 -13.41
N TYR A 78 13.91 -5.49 -12.83
CA TYR A 78 15.30 -5.54 -13.27
C TYR A 78 15.87 -6.97 -13.15
N ALA A 79 15.64 -7.64 -12.02
CA ALA A 79 16.12 -9.00 -11.81
C ALA A 79 15.46 -9.99 -12.78
N VAL A 80 14.14 -9.92 -12.95
CA VAL A 80 13.40 -10.83 -13.84
C VAL A 80 13.75 -10.59 -15.31
N ILE A 81 13.67 -9.34 -15.78
CA ILE A 81 13.92 -9.01 -17.19
C ILE A 81 15.41 -9.14 -17.51
N GLY A 82 16.29 -8.71 -16.61
CA GLY A 82 17.75 -8.82 -16.78
C GLY A 82 18.16 -10.27 -16.99
N ARG A 83 17.66 -11.19 -16.16
CA ARG A 83 17.93 -12.63 -16.30
C ARG A 83 17.32 -13.23 -17.56
N ALA A 84 16.13 -12.80 -17.96
CA ALA A 84 15.44 -13.32 -19.14
C ALA A 84 16.02 -12.81 -20.48
N ALA A 85 16.33 -11.52 -20.56
CA ALA A 85 16.80 -10.87 -21.79
C ALA A 85 18.32 -10.91 -21.96
N PHE A 86 19.07 -10.90 -20.86
CA PHE A 86 20.53 -10.75 -20.86
C PHE A 86 21.23 -11.76 -19.91
N PRO A 87 20.99 -13.08 -20.07
CA PRO A 87 21.51 -14.09 -19.15
C PRO A 87 23.04 -14.08 -19.02
N ASP A 88 23.74 -13.81 -20.13
CA ASP A 88 25.22 -13.86 -20.22
C ASP A 88 25.86 -12.47 -20.21
N ALA A 89 25.11 -11.42 -19.81
CA ALA A 89 25.71 -10.10 -19.62
C ALA A 89 26.75 -10.12 -18.50
N ALA A 90 27.83 -9.38 -18.71
CA ALA A 90 28.97 -9.36 -17.80
C ALA A 90 28.57 -8.86 -16.40
N ASP A 91 29.03 -9.56 -15.36
CA ASP A 91 28.64 -9.29 -13.97
C ASP A 91 28.97 -7.85 -13.53
N TRP A 92 30.10 -7.31 -14.00
CA TRP A 92 30.51 -5.94 -13.70
C TRP A 92 29.53 -4.89 -14.23
N ALA A 93 28.77 -5.21 -15.28
CA ALA A 93 27.82 -4.30 -15.91
C ALA A 93 26.43 -4.32 -15.26
N ARG A 94 26.08 -5.37 -14.50
CA ARG A 94 24.76 -5.51 -13.86
C ARG A 94 24.52 -4.42 -12.81
N LEU A 95 25.47 -4.19 -11.92
CA LEU A 95 25.38 -3.16 -10.89
C LEU A 95 25.26 -1.73 -11.44
N PRO A 96 26.15 -1.27 -12.35
CA PRO A 96 26.01 0.07 -12.92
C PRO A 96 24.72 0.20 -13.74
N ALA A 97 24.32 -0.83 -14.49
CA ALA A 97 23.06 -0.83 -15.22
C ALA A 97 21.85 -0.67 -14.27
N PHE A 98 21.85 -1.36 -13.13
CA PHE A 98 20.81 -1.23 -12.10
C PHE A 98 20.78 0.17 -11.47
N LEU A 99 21.93 0.72 -11.11
CA LEU A 99 22.02 2.01 -10.42
C LEU A 99 21.77 3.22 -11.33
N LEU A 100 22.02 3.09 -12.63
CA LEU A 100 21.98 4.21 -13.57
C LEU A 100 20.61 4.92 -13.61
N PRO A 101 19.45 4.23 -13.76
CA PRO A 101 18.14 4.88 -13.70
C PRO A 101 17.82 5.52 -12.35
N ILE A 102 18.24 4.87 -11.25
CA ILE A 102 18.02 5.37 -9.88
C ILE A 102 18.80 6.69 -9.69
N ALA A 103 20.08 6.68 -10.04
CA ALA A 103 20.95 7.84 -9.93
C ALA A 103 20.49 8.99 -10.85
N ALA A 104 20.09 8.67 -12.08
CA ALA A 104 19.57 9.66 -13.02
C ALA A 104 18.28 10.31 -12.49
N PHE A 105 17.35 9.52 -11.96
CA PHE A 105 16.11 10.03 -11.37
C PHE A 105 16.37 10.89 -10.13
N ALA A 106 17.20 10.41 -9.20
CA ALA A 106 17.56 11.15 -7.98
C ALA A 106 18.30 12.46 -8.31
N GLY A 107 19.24 12.42 -9.27
CA GLY A 107 19.94 13.58 -9.78
C GLY A 107 18.98 14.59 -10.44
N ALA A 108 18.04 14.11 -11.26
CA ALA A 108 17.03 14.96 -11.88
C ALA A 108 16.13 15.65 -10.83
N CYS A 109 15.73 14.91 -9.79
CA CYS A 109 15.00 15.47 -8.64
C CYS A 109 15.80 16.56 -7.92
N TRP A 110 17.10 16.33 -7.70
CA TRP A 110 17.99 17.28 -7.04
C TRP A 110 18.15 18.57 -7.86
N VAL A 111 18.39 18.46 -9.16
CA VAL A 111 18.56 19.61 -10.07
C VAL A 111 17.28 20.42 -10.19
N ARG A 112 16.13 19.76 -10.35
CA ARG A 112 14.83 20.43 -10.56
C ARG A 112 14.07 20.74 -9.27
N ARG A 113 14.69 20.57 -8.09
CA ARG A 113 14.06 20.72 -6.77
C ARG A 113 13.26 22.03 -6.61
N GLY A 114 13.77 23.14 -7.14
CA GLY A 114 13.10 24.44 -7.06
C GLY A 114 11.77 24.49 -7.84
N ALA A 115 11.75 23.90 -9.04
CA ALA A 115 10.57 23.85 -9.89
C ALA A 115 9.54 22.80 -9.42
N LEU A 116 9.98 21.77 -8.69
CA LEU A 116 9.14 20.69 -8.18
C LEU A 116 8.45 21.02 -6.86
N ARG A 117 9.06 21.85 -6.00
CA ARG A 117 8.50 22.25 -4.69
C ARG A 117 7.05 22.77 -4.70
N PRO A 118 6.61 23.62 -5.66
CA PRO A 118 5.24 24.14 -5.66
C PRO A 118 4.16 23.06 -5.83
N TRP A 119 4.46 22.02 -6.61
CA TRP A 119 3.55 20.90 -6.93
C TRP A 119 3.31 19.96 -5.75
N ILE A 120 4.12 20.12 -4.71
CA ILE A 120 4.24 19.19 -3.61
C ILE A 120 3.60 19.80 -2.35
N GLY A 121 3.59 21.13 -2.21
CA GLY A 121 3.10 21.83 -1.01
C GLY A 121 1.62 22.23 -1.02
N ALA A 122 0.97 22.30 -2.17
CA ALA A 122 -0.45 22.66 -2.24
C ALA A 122 -1.27 21.37 -2.17
N ALA A 123 -2.18 21.28 -1.17
CA ALA A 123 -3.28 20.32 -1.17
C ALA A 123 -4.23 20.64 -2.34
N GLN A 124 -3.77 20.43 -3.57
CA GLN A 124 -4.58 20.54 -4.76
C GLN A 124 -5.34 19.24 -4.92
N SER A 125 -6.63 19.36 -5.20
CA SER A 125 -7.46 18.24 -5.64
C SER A 125 -6.71 17.48 -6.76
N PRO A 126 -6.67 16.14 -6.72
CA PRO A 126 -5.96 15.35 -7.72
C PRO A 126 -6.40 15.76 -9.13
N ASP A 127 -5.48 16.38 -9.89
CA ASP A 127 -5.75 16.88 -11.23
C ASP A 127 -5.40 15.79 -12.25
N LEU A 128 -6.41 15.11 -12.78
CA LEU A 128 -6.22 13.98 -13.72
C LEU A 128 -5.67 14.40 -15.09
N ALA A 129 -5.49 15.71 -15.37
CA ALA A 129 -5.07 16.22 -16.68
C ALA A 129 -3.66 15.77 -17.13
N HIS A 130 -2.83 15.22 -16.23
CA HIS A 130 -1.48 14.76 -16.54
C HIS A 130 -1.34 13.23 -16.72
N LEU A 131 -2.39 12.46 -16.44
CA LEU A 131 -2.45 11.01 -16.70
C LEU A 131 -2.00 10.59 -18.11
N PRO A 132 -2.38 11.27 -19.22
CA PRO A 132 -1.92 10.85 -20.55
C PRO A 132 -0.42 11.04 -20.76
N ARG A 133 0.22 12.00 -20.08
CA ARG A 133 1.69 12.17 -20.14
C ARG A 133 2.39 11.07 -19.36
N PHE A 134 1.88 10.74 -18.18
CA PHE A 134 2.36 9.58 -17.41
C PHE A 134 2.19 8.27 -18.17
N ALA A 135 1.03 8.06 -18.82
CA ALA A 135 0.78 6.88 -19.64
C ALA A 135 1.77 6.75 -20.81
N ARG A 136 2.16 7.87 -21.44
CA ARG A 136 3.23 7.87 -22.45
C ARG A 136 4.57 7.48 -21.86
N TRP A 137 4.94 8.02 -20.69
CA TRP A 137 6.15 7.63 -19.98
C TRP A 137 6.17 6.12 -19.68
N LEU A 138 5.10 5.60 -19.08
CA LEU A 138 4.98 4.18 -18.76
C LEU A 138 5.02 3.31 -20.03
N GLY A 139 4.34 3.76 -21.09
CA GLY A 139 4.38 3.12 -22.40
C GLY A 139 5.79 3.08 -23.00
N THR A 140 6.58 4.15 -22.87
CA THR A 140 7.96 4.17 -23.36
C THR A 140 8.89 3.24 -22.57
N VAL A 141 8.78 3.20 -21.25
CA VAL A 141 9.56 2.27 -20.41
C VAL A 141 9.14 0.82 -20.67
N GLY A 142 7.82 0.58 -20.79
CA GLY A 142 7.27 -0.72 -21.16
C GLY A 142 7.72 -1.18 -22.55
N ALA A 143 7.79 -0.27 -23.52
CA ALA A 143 8.29 -0.58 -24.86
C ALA A 143 9.77 -1.01 -24.84
N VAL A 144 10.62 -0.37 -24.02
CA VAL A 144 12.02 -0.82 -23.84
C VAL A 144 12.07 -2.24 -23.27
N ALA A 145 11.23 -2.57 -22.28
CA ALA A 145 11.15 -3.92 -21.73
C ALA A 145 10.67 -4.95 -22.77
N VAL A 146 9.61 -4.65 -23.51
CA VAL A 146 9.08 -5.52 -24.57
C VAL A 146 10.11 -5.72 -25.68
N LEU A 147 10.77 -4.65 -26.14
CA LEU A 147 11.82 -4.74 -27.15
C LEU A 147 13.02 -5.57 -26.67
N SER A 148 13.40 -5.43 -25.40
CA SER A 148 14.50 -6.21 -24.81
C SER A 148 14.19 -7.70 -24.79
N LEU A 149 12.92 -8.09 -24.60
CA LEU A 149 12.46 -9.48 -24.60
C LEU A 149 12.16 -10.02 -26.00
N ALA A 150 11.67 -9.18 -26.91
CA ALA A 150 11.28 -9.57 -28.26
C ALA A 150 12.49 -9.74 -29.19
N LEU A 151 13.55 -8.96 -28.96
CA LEU A 151 14.79 -9.08 -29.72
C LEU A 151 15.61 -10.27 -29.18
N PRO A 152 16.26 -11.07 -30.05
CA PRO A 152 16.97 -12.30 -29.66
C PRO A 152 18.33 -11.99 -29.00
N PHE A 153 18.42 -10.97 -28.16
CA PHE A 153 19.64 -10.62 -27.43
C PHE A 153 20.12 -11.74 -26.53
N SER A 154 19.22 -12.55 -25.98
CA SER A 154 19.55 -13.73 -25.18
C SER A 154 20.37 -14.79 -25.93
N ARG A 155 20.42 -14.73 -27.28
CA ARG A 155 21.25 -15.61 -28.12
C ARG A 155 22.49 -14.92 -28.68
N ALA A 156 22.67 -13.63 -28.40
CA ALA A 156 23.81 -12.86 -28.87
C ALA A 156 25.05 -13.10 -28.00
N ALA A 157 26.22 -12.73 -28.52
CA ALA A 157 27.46 -12.82 -27.77
C ALA A 157 27.41 -12.00 -26.46
N PRO A 158 28.12 -12.42 -25.39
CA PRO A 158 28.11 -11.76 -24.07
C PRO A 158 28.39 -10.25 -24.13
N GLY A 159 29.29 -9.82 -25.00
CA GLY A 159 29.60 -8.40 -25.21
C GLY A 159 28.41 -7.59 -25.76
N THR A 160 27.67 -8.17 -26.70
CA THR A 160 26.46 -7.55 -27.27
C THR A 160 25.34 -7.49 -26.23
N GLN A 161 25.15 -8.54 -25.43
CA GLN A 161 24.19 -8.53 -24.32
C GLN A 161 24.52 -7.41 -23.31
N THR A 162 25.80 -7.27 -22.97
CA THR A 162 26.28 -6.23 -22.04
C THR A 162 26.01 -4.82 -22.56
N LEU A 163 26.34 -4.55 -23.83
CA LEU A 163 26.06 -3.25 -24.46
C LEU A 163 24.56 -2.97 -24.57
N ALA A 164 23.76 -3.98 -24.92
CA ALA A 164 22.31 -3.86 -25.03
C ALA A 164 21.67 -3.54 -23.66
N LEU A 165 22.11 -4.20 -22.58
CA LEU A 165 21.68 -3.91 -21.22
C LEU A 165 21.98 -2.46 -20.82
N LEU A 166 23.24 -2.01 -21.03
CA LEU A 166 23.64 -0.64 -20.72
C LEU A 166 22.88 0.39 -21.56
N ALA A 167 22.66 0.12 -22.85
CA ALA A 167 21.88 0.98 -23.74
C ALA A 167 20.40 1.07 -23.32
N ALA A 168 19.80 -0.06 -22.93
CA ALA A 168 18.43 -0.10 -22.42
C ALA A 168 18.30 0.73 -21.14
N MET A 169 19.22 0.54 -20.17
CA MET A 169 19.22 1.31 -18.92
C MET A 169 19.53 2.79 -19.14
N ALA A 170 20.41 3.13 -20.09
CA ALA A 170 20.66 4.52 -20.48
C ALA A 170 19.41 5.18 -21.09
N THR A 171 18.67 4.44 -21.92
CA THR A 171 17.40 4.90 -22.50
C THR A 171 16.36 5.14 -21.40
N ILE A 172 16.19 4.18 -20.48
CA ILE A 172 15.29 4.33 -19.33
C ILE A 172 15.71 5.53 -18.46
N SER A 173 17.01 5.74 -18.25
CA SER A 173 17.54 6.87 -17.48
C SER A 173 17.23 8.22 -18.14
N ALA A 174 17.40 8.32 -19.47
CA ALA A 174 17.08 9.53 -20.23
C ALA A 174 15.57 9.85 -20.16
N VAL A 175 14.73 8.84 -20.37
CA VAL A 175 13.26 8.96 -20.29
C VAL A 175 12.81 9.35 -18.87
N SER A 176 13.41 8.73 -17.84
CA SER A 176 13.15 9.03 -16.43
C SER A 176 13.55 10.46 -16.06
N THR A 177 14.72 10.92 -16.52
CA THR A 177 15.20 12.30 -16.33
C THR A 177 14.27 13.32 -16.99
N ALA A 178 13.82 13.04 -18.22
CA ALA A 178 12.89 13.92 -18.94
C ALA A 178 11.53 14.01 -18.23
N SER A 179 11.05 12.89 -17.69
CA SER A 179 9.70 12.74 -17.13
C SER A 179 9.63 12.93 -15.61
N VAL A 180 10.73 13.33 -14.97
CA VAL A 180 10.84 13.45 -13.51
C VAL A 180 9.71 14.28 -12.88
N GLY A 181 9.28 15.35 -13.56
CA GLY A 181 8.20 16.20 -13.06
C GLY A 181 6.84 15.51 -13.02
N GLU A 182 6.53 14.70 -14.03
CA GLU A 182 5.28 13.93 -14.09
C GLU A 182 5.27 12.81 -13.05
N VAL A 183 6.40 12.10 -12.91
CA VAL A 183 6.55 11.01 -11.94
C VAL A 183 6.44 11.53 -10.51
N VAL A 184 7.12 12.64 -10.19
CA VAL A 184 7.06 13.24 -8.85
C VAL A 184 5.65 13.75 -8.53
N ARG A 185 4.94 14.33 -9.49
CA ARG A 185 3.53 14.72 -9.31
C ARG A 185 2.64 13.53 -9.05
N LEU A 186 2.75 12.47 -9.85
CA LEU A 186 1.98 11.26 -9.63
C LEU A 186 2.26 10.67 -8.25
N LEU A 187 3.51 10.60 -7.83
CA LEU A 187 3.87 10.13 -6.48
C LEU A 187 3.25 11.02 -5.39
N ALA A 188 3.20 12.33 -5.60
CA ALA A 188 2.56 13.27 -4.68
C ALA A 188 1.03 13.11 -4.65
N ASP A 189 0.39 12.91 -5.80
CA ASP A 189 -1.05 12.69 -5.92
C ASP A 189 -1.46 11.34 -5.32
N ILE A 190 -0.73 10.27 -5.63
CA ILE A 190 -0.94 8.96 -5.00
C ILE A 190 -0.70 9.07 -3.50
N ALA A 191 0.33 9.80 -3.05
CA ALA A 191 0.54 10.02 -1.62
C ALA A 191 -0.65 10.74 -1.01
N ALA A 192 -1.17 11.81 -1.63
CA ALA A 192 -2.34 12.55 -1.17
C ALA A 192 -3.60 11.67 -1.08
N ILE A 193 -3.89 10.91 -2.14
CA ILE A 193 -4.98 9.93 -2.17
C ILE A 193 -4.79 8.89 -1.06
N PHE A 194 -3.57 8.37 -0.88
CA PHE A 194 -3.29 7.38 0.13
C PHE A 194 -3.45 7.96 1.54
N ARG A 195 -3.17 9.25 1.79
CA ARG A 195 -3.46 9.88 3.09
C ARG A 195 -4.95 9.95 3.36
N GLU A 196 -5.72 10.36 2.34
CA GLU A 196 -7.17 10.42 2.42
C GLU A 196 -7.76 9.03 2.68
N VAL A 197 -7.31 8.02 1.92
CA VAL A 197 -7.72 6.63 2.10
C VAL A 197 -7.31 6.09 3.47
N THR A 198 -6.08 6.36 3.92
CA THR A 198 -5.61 5.91 5.25
C THR A 198 -6.41 6.57 6.37
N GLY A 199 -6.75 7.85 6.23
CA GLY A 199 -7.64 8.55 7.15
C GLY A 199 -9.00 7.87 7.23
N ARG A 200 -9.60 7.54 6.08
CA ARG A 200 -10.87 6.79 6.02
C ARG A 200 -10.75 5.36 6.58
N LEU A 201 -9.67 4.66 6.28
CA LEU A 201 -9.40 3.31 6.80
C LEU A 201 -9.22 3.31 8.33
N SER A 202 -8.67 4.37 8.92
CA SER A 202 -8.53 4.46 10.38
C SER A 202 -9.88 4.45 11.10
N LEU A 203 -10.93 4.99 10.48
CA LEU A 203 -12.30 4.92 10.99
C LEU A 203 -12.88 3.51 10.86
N LEU A 204 -12.47 2.76 9.84
CA LEU A 204 -12.86 1.36 9.62
C LEU A 204 -12.01 0.37 10.43
N ALA A 205 -10.90 0.80 11.03
CA ALA A 205 -9.98 -0.08 11.74
C ALA A 205 -10.64 -0.78 12.92
N VAL A 206 -11.51 -0.08 13.67
CA VAL A 206 -12.24 -0.67 14.81
C VAL A 206 -13.24 -1.74 14.35
N PRO A 207 -14.16 -1.48 13.40
CA PRO A 207 -15.02 -2.52 12.83
C PRO A 207 -14.26 -3.71 12.25
N VAL A 208 -13.19 -3.46 11.48
CA VAL A 208 -12.37 -4.53 10.88
C VAL A 208 -11.68 -5.36 11.95
N ALA A 209 -11.10 -4.74 12.98
CA ALA A 209 -10.48 -5.46 14.08
C ALA A 209 -11.50 -6.31 14.86
N ALA A 210 -12.71 -5.80 15.08
CA ALA A 210 -13.79 -6.55 15.71
C ALA A 210 -14.22 -7.74 14.85
N TYR A 211 -14.40 -7.55 13.55
CA TYR A 211 -14.71 -8.61 12.59
C TYR A 211 -13.63 -9.70 12.58
N CYS A 212 -12.34 -9.33 12.45
CA CYS A 212 -11.23 -10.26 12.47
C CYS A 212 -11.15 -11.03 13.79
N SER A 213 -11.41 -10.37 14.92
CA SER A 213 -11.40 -11.00 16.25
C SER A 213 -12.54 -12.02 16.40
N LEU A 214 -13.75 -11.67 15.95
CA LEU A 214 -14.89 -12.59 15.94
C LEU A 214 -14.68 -13.76 14.97
N TRP A 215 -14.11 -13.49 13.80
CA TRP A 215 -13.76 -14.54 12.83
C TRP A 215 -12.77 -15.52 13.44
N ALA A 216 -11.68 -15.02 14.03
CA ALA A 216 -10.68 -15.86 14.69
C ALA A 216 -11.25 -16.63 15.89
N LEU A 217 -12.09 -15.99 16.72
CA LEU A 217 -12.79 -16.64 17.82
C LEU A 217 -13.67 -17.79 17.32
N LEU A 218 -14.45 -17.56 16.27
CA LEU A 218 -15.36 -18.54 15.71
C LEU A 218 -14.59 -19.73 15.12
N THR A 219 -13.50 -19.47 14.38
CA THR A 219 -12.58 -20.50 13.89
C THR A 219 -12.01 -21.35 15.02
N VAL A 220 -11.59 -20.73 16.13
CA VAL A 220 -11.05 -21.47 17.28
C VAL A 220 -12.14 -22.27 17.99
N VAL A 221 -13.31 -21.69 18.23
CA VAL A 221 -14.44 -22.35 18.90
C VAL A 221 -14.88 -23.57 18.10
N PHE A 222 -15.13 -23.44 16.79
CA PHE A 222 -15.55 -24.58 15.97
C PHE A 222 -14.43 -25.60 15.78
N GLY A 223 -13.18 -25.18 15.59
CA GLY A 223 -12.03 -26.10 15.61
C GLY A 223 -11.97 -26.94 16.90
N CYS A 224 -12.17 -26.32 18.06
CA CYS A 224 -12.29 -27.04 19.33
C CYS A 224 -13.49 -28.00 19.35
N LEU A 225 -14.67 -27.56 18.89
CA LEU A 225 -15.87 -28.40 18.85
C LEU A 225 -15.68 -29.63 17.96
N TYR A 226 -15.08 -29.49 16.77
CA TYR A 226 -14.74 -30.62 15.91
C TYR A 226 -13.78 -31.59 16.56
N ARG A 227 -12.72 -31.06 17.19
CA ARG A 227 -11.72 -31.88 17.87
C ARG A 227 -12.30 -32.64 19.06
N ILE A 228 -13.22 -32.02 19.81
CA ILE A 228 -13.91 -32.65 20.94
C ILE A 228 -14.90 -33.70 20.41
N ALA A 229 -15.70 -33.37 19.40
CA ALA A 229 -16.65 -34.30 18.80
C ALA A 229 -15.95 -35.57 18.29
N ASP A 230 -14.87 -35.40 17.52
CA ASP A 230 -14.06 -36.53 17.04
C ASP A 230 -13.38 -37.25 18.22
N GLY A 231 -12.86 -36.53 19.21
CA GLY A 231 -12.25 -37.15 20.39
C GLY A 231 -13.20 -38.02 21.24
N LEU A 232 -14.49 -37.69 21.26
CA LEU A 232 -15.51 -38.39 22.04
C LEU A 232 -16.24 -39.50 21.25
N SER A 233 -16.12 -39.51 19.92
CA SER A 233 -16.81 -40.52 19.11
C SER A 233 -16.08 -41.87 19.11
N VAL A 234 -16.83 -42.94 18.91
CA VAL A 234 -16.29 -44.31 18.86
C VAL A 234 -15.45 -44.55 17.59
N GLY A 235 -15.90 -43.99 16.46
CA GLY A 235 -15.21 -44.08 15.16
C GLY A 235 -14.85 -42.69 14.59
N PRO A 236 -13.95 -42.62 13.60
CA PRO A 236 -13.54 -41.37 12.96
C PRO A 236 -14.73 -40.63 12.35
N LEU A 237 -14.85 -39.33 12.62
CA LEU A 237 -15.93 -38.51 12.08
C LEU A 237 -15.57 -37.81 10.76
N PHE A 238 -14.31 -37.91 10.33
CA PHE A 238 -13.77 -37.24 9.15
C PHE A 238 -13.13 -38.24 8.18
N ILE A 239 -13.06 -37.85 6.91
CA ILE A 239 -12.34 -38.56 5.86
C ILE A 239 -11.30 -37.62 5.23
N GLY A 240 -10.07 -38.12 5.11
CA GLY A 240 -8.99 -37.46 4.39
C GLY A 240 -8.67 -38.17 3.07
N SER A 241 -7.56 -37.81 2.43
CA SER A 241 -7.08 -38.42 1.18
C SER A 241 -6.90 -39.94 1.25
N ASP A 242 -6.47 -40.44 2.40
CA ASP A 242 -6.12 -41.86 2.61
C ASP A 242 -7.22 -42.66 3.32
N GLY A 243 -8.43 -42.08 3.46
CA GLY A 243 -9.58 -42.71 4.10
C GLY A 243 -9.98 -42.09 5.45
N PRO A 244 -10.75 -42.80 6.29
CA PRO A 244 -11.24 -42.29 7.56
C PRO A 244 -10.09 -41.86 8.49
N VAL A 245 -10.14 -40.63 8.99
CA VAL A 245 -9.04 -40.00 9.74
C VAL A 245 -9.54 -39.35 11.02
N ARG A 246 -8.72 -39.43 12.07
CA ARG A 246 -8.90 -38.65 13.30
C ARG A 246 -8.19 -37.33 13.17
N ILE A 247 -8.92 -36.23 13.38
CA ILE A 247 -8.34 -34.90 13.21
C ILE A 247 -7.58 -34.48 14.47
N ASP A 248 -6.37 -33.98 14.27
CA ASP A 248 -5.62 -33.30 15.32
C ASP A 248 -6.08 -31.84 15.44
N PHE A 249 -5.56 -31.10 16.42
CA PHE A 249 -5.99 -29.72 16.66
C PHE A 249 -5.68 -28.77 15.48
N PRO A 250 -4.49 -28.80 14.86
CA PRO A 250 -4.22 -28.04 13.64
C PRO A 250 -5.16 -28.39 12.48
N GLY A 251 -5.42 -29.68 12.24
CA GLY A 251 -6.36 -30.12 11.22
C GLY A 251 -7.80 -29.67 11.49
N ALA A 252 -8.23 -29.68 12.76
CA ALA A 252 -9.54 -29.17 13.16
C ALA A 252 -9.68 -27.65 12.95
N LEU A 253 -8.65 -26.88 13.29
CA LEU A 253 -8.59 -25.44 13.02
C LEU A 253 -8.58 -25.15 11.51
N HIS A 254 -7.83 -25.95 10.75
CA HIS A 254 -7.79 -25.85 9.29
C HIS A 254 -9.17 -26.08 8.68
N PHE A 255 -9.84 -27.17 9.06
CA PHE A 255 -11.19 -27.49 8.60
C PHE A 255 -12.21 -26.39 8.97
N SER A 256 -12.16 -25.88 10.20
CA SER A 256 -13.02 -24.78 10.65
C SER A 256 -12.74 -23.49 9.86
N ALA A 257 -11.48 -23.11 9.67
CA ALA A 257 -11.13 -21.94 8.85
C ALA A 257 -11.61 -22.07 7.40
N ALA A 258 -11.43 -23.24 6.78
CA ALA A 258 -11.86 -23.53 5.42
C ALA A 258 -13.40 -23.53 5.29
N THR A 259 -14.11 -24.02 6.30
CA THR A 259 -15.58 -24.03 6.35
C THR A 259 -16.13 -22.63 6.56
N LEU A 260 -15.63 -21.90 7.57
CA LEU A 260 -16.05 -20.54 7.91
C LEU A 260 -15.78 -19.54 6.79
N SER A 261 -14.67 -19.71 6.06
CA SER A 261 -14.35 -18.88 4.89
C SER A 261 -15.05 -19.34 3.60
N THR A 262 -15.81 -20.44 3.63
CA THR A 262 -16.46 -21.07 2.47
C THR A 262 -15.50 -21.53 1.37
N VAL A 263 -14.19 -21.65 1.68
CA VAL A 263 -13.17 -22.09 0.72
C VAL A 263 -13.27 -23.59 0.46
N GLY A 264 -13.37 -24.40 1.52
CA GLY A 264 -13.59 -25.84 1.44
C GLY A 264 -12.61 -26.59 0.52
N TYR A 265 -11.31 -26.60 0.84
CA TYR A 265 -10.27 -27.23 0.02
C TYR A 265 -10.53 -28.71 -0.33
N GLY A 266 -11.32 -29.41 0.49
CA GLY A 266 -11.79 -30.77 0.23
C GLY A 266 -10.82 -31.88 0.64
N ASP A 267 -9.69 -31.51 1.25
CA ASP A 267 -8.68 -32.39 1.83
C ASP A 267 -9.15 -33.05 3.14
N ILE A 268 -10.03 -32.38 3.90
CA ILE A 268 -10.73 -32.92 5.07
C ILE A 268 -12.24 -32.77 4.85
N GLN A 269 -12.98 -33.87 4.93
CA GLN A 269 -14.44 -33.88 4.72
C GLN A 269 -15.17 -34.54 5.89
N PRO A 270 -16.38 -34.06 6.27
CA PRO A 270 -17.17 -34.66 7.32
C PRO A 270 -17.84 -35.96 6.83
N LEU A 271 -17.57 -37.05 7.53
CA LEU A 271 -18.13 -38.38 7.24
C LEU A 271 -19.49 -38.57 7.94
N ASP A 272 -19.62 -38.07 9.17
CA ASP A 272 -20.78 -38.25 10.04
C ASP A 272 -21.81 -37.11 9.93
N ASP A 273 -23.11 -37.43 10.08
CA ASP A 273 -24.22 -36.48 10.00
C ASP A 273 -24.17 -35.41 11.10
N GLY A 274 -23.68 -35.75 12.30
CA GLY A 274 -23.52 -34.79 13.40
C GLY A 274 -22.49 -33.73 13.11
N VAL A 275 -21.34 -34.11 12.53
CA VAL A 275 -20.30 -33.16 12.11
C VAL A 275 -20.76 -32.34 10.90
N ARG A 276 -21.54 -32.92 9.98
CA ARG A 276 -22.16 -32.17 8.87
C ARG A 276 -23.12 -31.09 9.37
N LEU A 277 -23.94 -31.42 10.38
CA LEU A 277 -24.82 -30.45 11.02
C LEU A 277 -24.00 -29.34 11.70
N LEU A 278 -22.95 -29.71 12.44
CA LEU A 278 -22.07 -28.74 13.08
C LEU A 278 -21.40 -27.79 12.06
N ALA A 279 -20.93 -28.32 10.93
CA ALA A 279 -20.42 -27.54 9.80
C ALA A 279 -21.47 -26.63 9.15
N THR A 280 -22.72 -27.08 9.10
CA THR A 280 -23.84 -26.24 8.63
C THR A 280 -24.09 -25.07 9.58
N VAL A 281 -24.05 -25.32 10.90
CA VAL A 281 -24.18 -24.26 11.91
C VAL A 281 -23.01 -23.28 11.83
N GLU A 282 -21.79 -23.77 11.63
CA GLU A 282 -20.61 -22.92 11.41
C GLU A 282 -20.77 -22.04 10.17
N ALA A 283 -21.21 -22.62 9.04
CA ALA A 283 -21.44 -21.87 7.81
C ALA A 283 -22.50 -20.77 7.99
N LEU A 284 -23.58 -21.04 8.71
CA LEU A 284 -24.59 -20.04 9.07
C LEU A 284 -24.01 -18.94 9.97
N ALA A 285 -23.20 -19.31 10.96
CA ALA A 285 -22.53 -18.34 11.82
C ALA A 285 -21.55 -17.45 11.03
N GLY A 286 -20.83 -18.01 10.05
CA GLY A 286 -19.98 -17.26 9.13
C GLY A 286 -20.76 -16.28 8.26
N GLN A 287 -21.91 -16.68 7.72
CA GLN A 287 -22.79 -15.78 6.95
C GLN A 287 -23.33 -14.62 7.81
N LEU A 288 -23.75 -14.90 9.04
CA LEU A 288 -24.18 -13.86 9.99
C LEU A 288 -23.04 -12.91 10.34
N LEU A 289 -21.83 -13.45 10.54
CA LEU A 289 -20.64 -12.65 10.80
C LEU A 289 -20.29 -11.73 9.62
N LEU A 290 -20.42 -12.22 8.38
CA LEU A 290 -20.23 -11.40 7.17
C LEU A 290 -21.26 -10.27 7.09
N LEU A 291 -22.54 -10.55 7.36
CA LEU A 291 -23.58 -9.53 7.36
C LEU A 291 -23.34 -8.46 8.44
N PHE A 292 -22.94 -8.89 9.64
CA PHE A 292 -22.58 -7.99 10.72
C PHE A 292 -21.34 -7.15 10.37
N GLY A 293 -20.29 -7.77 9.85
CA GLY A 293 -19.07 -7.08 9.42
C GLY A 293 -19.37 -6.03 8.35
N PHE A 294 -20.18 -6.37 7.37
CA PHE A 294 -20.64 -5.43 6.34
C PHE A 294 -21.45 -4.27 6.93
N TYR A 295 -22.41 -4.56 7.81
CA TYR A 295 -23.23 -3.54 8.47
C TYR A 295 -22.38 -2.55 9.28
N GLU A 296 -21.46 -3.04 10.11
CA GLU A 296 -20.60 -2.18 10.94
C GLU A 296 -19.63 -1.34 10.10
N ILE A 297 -19.08 -1.91 9.01
CA ILE A 297 -18.24 -1.16 8.07
C ILE A 297 -19.05 -0.05 7.38
N MET A 298 -20.28 -0.34 6.93
CA MET A 298 -21.14 0.68 6.32
C MET A 298 -21.54 1.77 7.32
N ARG A 299 -21.87 1.40 8.55
CA ARG A 299 -22.23 2.35 9.62
C ARG A 299 -21.06 3.26 9.98
N GLY A 300 -19.84 2.71 10.05
CA GLY A 300 -18.61 3.48 10.26
C GLY A 300 -18.36 4.51 9.16
N SER A 301 -18.79 4.25 7.92
CA SER A 301 -18.65 5.17 6.79
C SER A 301 -19.64 6.36 6.80
N GLN A 302 -20.77 6.23 7.50
CA GLN A 302 -21.83 7.25 7.57
C GLN A 302 -21.72 8.21 8.76
N ALA A 303 -20.89 7.89 9.76
CA ALA A 303 -20.57 8.79 10.85
C ALA A 303 -19.65 9.92 10.33
N GLY A 304 -20.25 10.95 9.74
CA GLY A 304 -19.55 12.17 9.31
C GLY A 304 -18.81 12.85 10.48
N PRO A 305 -17.86 13.76 10.20
CA PRO A 305 -17.09 14.43 11.23
C PRO A 305 -18.03 15.08 12.25
N PRO A 306 -17.71 15.00 13.57
CA PRO A 306 -18.56 15.56 14.61
C PRO A 306 -18.86 17.02 14.26
N ALA A 307 -20.15 17.34 14.15
CA ALA A 307 -20.58 18.72 13.99
C ALA A 307 -19.94 19.52 15.11
N VAL A 308 -19.13 20.52 14.74
CA VAL A 308 -18.61 21.49 15.69
C VAL A 308 -19.83 22.14 16.32
N GLU A 309 -20.16 21.76 17.55
CA GLU A 309 -21.17 22.46 18.33
C GLU A 309 -20.76 23.93 18.37
N PRO A 310 -21.62 24.86 17.93
CA PRO A 310 -21.35 26.27 18.11
C PRO A 310 -21.21 26.50 19.61
N SER A 311 -20.02 26.90 20.05
CA SER A 311 -19.77 27.23 21.44
C SER A 311 -20.83 28.22 21.90
N GLY A 312 -21.61 27.84 22.90
CA GLY A 312 -22.52 28.76 23.59
C GLY A 312 -21.74 29.99 24.03
N GLY A 313 -22.12 31.15 23.50
CA GLY A 313 -21.46 32.42 23.77
C GLY A 313 -22.19 33.55 23.06
N GLY A 314 -23.14 34.17 23.75
CA GLY A 314 -23.82 35.38 23.30
C GLY A 314 -25.30 35.38 23.67
N GLU A 315 -25.60 35.74 24.92
CA GLU A 315 -26.94 36.18 25.31
C GLU A 315 -27.42 37.29 24.37
N PRO A 316 -28.70 37.32 23.94
CA PRO A 316 -29.24 38.47 23.23
C PRO A 316 -29.42 39.63 24.21
N GLU A 317 -28.60 40.66 24.01
CA GLU A 317 -28.73 42.00 24.58
C GLU A 317 -30.16 42.51 24.35
N GLU A 318 -30.91 42.73 25.44
CA GLU A 318 -32.25 43.31 25.42
C GLU A 318 -32.17 44.75 24.89
N ASP A 319 -32.75 44.96 23.71
CA ASP A 319 -32.94 46.26 23.05
C ASP A 319 -33.93 47.13 23.85
N GLU A 320 -33.40 47.89 24.82
CA GLU A 320 -34.10 48.94 25.54
C GLU A 320 -34.13 50.24 24.70
N THR A 321 -34.82 50.21 23.56
CA THR A 321 -35.15 51.44 22.81
C THR A 321 -36.67 51.61 22.72
N ARG A 322 -37.28 51.94 23.87
CA ARG A 322 -38.70 52.29 23.96
C ARG A 322 -38.95 53.66 23.31
N ALA A 323 -39.78 53.63 22.28
CA ALA A 323 -40.32 54.76 21.53
C ALA A 323 -40.87 55.90 22.42
N THR A 324 -40.43 57.12 22.14
CA THR A 324 -41.04 58.37 22.62
C THR A 324 -42.07 58.85 21.58
N PRO A 325 -43.33 59.16 21.93
CA PRO A 325 -44.34 59.56 20.94
C PRO A 325 -44.21 61.03 20.52
N PRO A 326 -44.60 61.40 19.29
CA PRO A 326 -44.44 62.77 18.78
C PRO A 326 -45.49 63.74 19.35
N SER A 327 -45.05 64.98 19.63
CA SER A 327 -45.86 66.07 20.17
C SER A 327 -46.79 66.71 19.11
N PRO A 328 -47.98 67.22 19.49
CA PRO A 328 -48.95 67.80 18.55
C PRO A 328 -48.61 69.25 18.15
N PRO A 329 -49.06 69.71 16.95
CA PRO A 329 -48.70 71.02 16.41
C PRO A 329 -49.47 72.19 17.05
N PRO A 330 -48.91 73.42 17.03
CA PRO A 330 -49.46 74.57 17.72
C PRO A 330 -50.67 75.18 17.00
N ARG A 331 -51.73 75.47 17.75
CA ARG A 331 -52.85 76.31 17.30
C ARG A 331 -52.42 77.78 17.32
N ARG A 332 -52.56 78.48 16.18
CA ARG A 332 -52.57 79.95 16.13
C ARG A 332 -54.02 80.45 16.32
N PRO A 333 -54.22 81.66 16.88
CA PRO A 333 -55.52 82.32 16.89
C PRO A 333 -56.00 82.68 15.48
#